data_AF-A0A2A4YG39-F1
#
_entry.id   AF-A0A2A4YG39-F1
#
_cell.length_a   1.000
_cell.length_b   1.000
_cell.length_c   1.000
_cell.angle_alpha   90.00
_cell.angle_beta   90.00
_cell.angle_gamma   90.00
#
_symmetry.space_group_name_H-M   'P 1'
#
loop_
_entity.id
_entity.type
_entity.pdbx_description
1 polymer ?
#
loop_
_entity_poly.entity_id
_entity_poly.type
_entity_poly.pdbx_seq_one_letter_code
_entity_poly.pdbx_strand_id
1 'polypeptide(L)'
;MSTDSEKEAIAALKSDLQNFHDDWGKLYENEDALKNPIYLKKFALDIQKLVFDAKRLEKFPNYEEQSQVVVYLLTTPWGAPFVAKTTLHAAAKDFDEARAEASSLFHLLKDFMNYKSVFSNQLYCVLEDYRKDISKP
;
A
#
# COMPACT_ATOMS: atom_id res chain seq x y z
N MET A 1 26.57 -0.81 12.14
CA MET A 1 26.93 -0.99 10.72
C MET A 1 25.87 -1.89 10.11
N SER A 2 25.05 -1.39 9.17
CA SER A 2 24.04 -2.23 8.52
C SER A 2 24.69 -3.26 7.61
N THR A 3 24.16 -4.49 7.64
CA THR A 3 24.62 -5.58 6.75
C THR A 3 24.20 -5.32 5.30
N ASP A 4 24.87 -5.92 4.31
CA ASP A 4 24.48 -5.72 2.90
C ASP A 4 23.03 -6.19 2.63
N SER A 5 22.60 -7.27 3.29
CA SER A 5 21.21 -7.74 3.24
C SER A 5 20.20 -6.75 3.81
N GLU A 6 20.59 -5.98 4.83
CA GLU A 6 19.75 -4.94 5.43
C GLU A 6 19.62 -3.74 4.51
N LYS A 7 20.73 -3.29 3.90
CA LYS A 7 20.72 -2.17 2.94
C LYS A 7 19.85 -2.48 1.72
N GLU A 8 19.94 -3.71 1.20
CA GLU A 8 19.09 -4.16 0.09
C GLU A 8 17.60 -4.16 0.46
N ALA A 9 17.26 -4.66 1.66
CA ALA A 9 15.89 -4.68 2.13
C ALA A 9 15.33 -3.25 2.35
N ILE A 10 16.14 -2.34 2.87
CA ILE A 10 15.79 -0.91 3.01
C ILE A 10 15.55 -0.28 1.65
N ALA A 11 16.44 -0.51 0.67
CA ALA A 11 16.31 0.04 -0.67
C ALA A 11 15.04 -0.47 -1.39
N ALA A 12 14.72 -1.76 -1.23
CA ALA A 12 13.52 -2.36 -1.78
C ALA A 12 12.25 -1.74 -1.18
N LEU A 13 12.17 -1.67 0.16
CA LEU A 13 11.03 -1.05 0.84
C LEU A 13 10.86 0.43 0.46
N LYS A 14 11.95 1.20 0.36
CA LYS A 14 11.93 2.59 -0.10
C LYS A 14 11.29 2.71 -1.48
N SER A 15 11.70 1.85 -2.40
CA SER A 15 11.17 1.82 -3.75
C SER A 15 9.66 1.50 -3.74
N ASP A 16 9.24 0.53 -2.95
CA ASP A 16 7.83 0.13 -2.89
C ASP A 16 6.94 1.17 -2.22
N LEU A 17 7.42 1.83 -1.17
CA LEU A 17 6.73 2.97 -0.55
C LEU A 17 6.56 4.11 -1.55
N GLN A 18 7.56 4.39 -2.37
CA GLN A 18 7.48 5.41 -3.42
C GLN A 18 6.48 5.02 -4.51
N ASN A 19 6.55 3.79 -5.02
CA ASN A 19 5.61 3.30 -6.04
C ASN A 19 4.15 3.34 -5.54
N PHE A 20 3.92 2.91 -4.30
CA PHE A 20 2.62 2.99 -3.66
C PHE A 20 2.15 4.44 -3.52
N HIS A 21 3.02 5.35 -3.08
CA HIS A 21 2.70 6.77 -2.96
C HIS A 21 2.28 7.38 -4.31
N ASP A 22 3.03 7.09 -5.37
CA ASP A 22 2.79 7.64 -6.71
C ASP A 22 1.48 7.11 -7.31
N ASP A 23 1.21 5.81 -7.16
CA ASP A 23 -0.07 5.23 -7.57
C ASP A 23 -1.21 5.83 -6.74
N TRP A 24 -1.07 5.90 -5.43
CA TRP A 24 -2.09 6.48 -4.57
C TRP A 24 -2.41 7.94 -4.95
N GLY A 25 -1.38 8.76 -5.19
CA GLY A 25 -1.53 10.14 -5.67
C GLY A 25 -2.24 10.20 -7.02
N LYS A 26 -1.83 9.36 -7.97
CA LYS A 26 -2.45 9.29 -9.30
C LYS A 26 -3.93 8.90 -9.24
N LEU A 27 -4.31 7.98 -8.36
CA LEU A 27 -5.72 7.61 -8.14
C LEU A 27 -6.55 8.80 -7.63
N TYR A 28 -5.96 9.63 -6.77
CA TYR A 28 -6.62 10.81 -6.22
C TYR A 28 -6.81 11.91 -7.26
N GLU A 29 -5.79 12.15 -8.09
CA GLU A 29 -5.76 13.18 -9.13
C GLU A 29 -6.57 12.79 -10.37
N ASN A 30 -6.65 11.49 -10.69
CA ASN A 30 -7.29 11.01 -11.90
C ASN A 30 -8.18 9.78 -11.61
N GLU A 31 -9.48 10.02 -11.55
CA GLU A 31 -10.48 8.97 -11.29
C GLU A 31 -10.56 7.92 -12.40
N ASP A 32 -10.17 8.25 -13.64
CA ASP A 32 -10.14 7.29 -14.73
C ASP A 32 -9.01 6.26 -14.57
N ALA A 33 -8.03 6.51 -13.70
CA ALA A 33 -7.04 5.49 -13.32
C ALA A 33 -7.72 4.26 -12.73
N LEU A 34 -8.81 4.44 -11.97
CA LEU A 34 -9.59 3.34 -11.39
C LEU A 34 -10.23 2.44 -12.46
N LYS A 35 -10.51 2.97 -13.66
CA LYS A 35 -11.09 2.21 -14.78
C LYS A 35 -10.03 1.53 -15.66
N ASN A 36 -8.75 1.72 -15.37
CA ASN A 36 -7.66 1.15 -16.16
C ASN A 36 -7.19 -0.19 -15.54
N PRO A 37 -7.45 -1.35 -16.18
CA PRO A 37 -7.09 -2.65 -15.63
C PRO A 37 -5.58 -2.84 -15.45
N ILE A 38 -4.78 -2.29 -16.37
CA ILE A 38 -3.30 -2.37 -16.33
C ILE A 38 -2.78 -1.59 -15.13
N TYR A 39 -3.36 -0.42 -14.87
CA TYR A 39 -3.04 0.39 -13.70
C TYR A 39 -3.41 -0.35 -12.40
N LEU A 40 -4.62 -0.90 -12.31
CA LEU A 40 -5.04 -1.65 -11.11
C LEU A 40 -4.16 -2.87 -10.85
N LYS A 41 -3.73 -3.56 -11.90
CA LYS A 41 -2.77 -4.65 -11.80
C LYS A 41 -1.42 -4.20 -11.23
N LYS A 42 -0.87 -3.11 -11.75
CA LYS A 42 0.37 -2.52 -11.22
C LYS A 42 0.20 -2.19 -9.74
N PHE A 43 -0.89 -1.50 -9.40
CA PHE A 43 -1.14 -1.08 -8.02
C PHE A 43 -1.30 -2.28 -7.07
N ALA A 44 -2.01 -3.33 -7.51
CA ALA A 44 -2.12 -4.59 -6.78
C ALA A 44 -0.76 -5.24 -6.52
N LEU A 45 0.13 -5.26 -7.52
CA LEU A 45 1.48 -5.79 -7.37
C LEU A 45 2.32 -4.95 -6.41
N ASP A 46 2.23 -3.63 -6.48
CA ASP A 46 2.98 -2.72 -5.61
C ASP A 46 2.53 -2.85 -4.14
N ILE A 47 1.23 -3.04 -3.88
CA ILE A 47 0.71 -3.38 -2.53
C ILE A 47 1.30 -4.70 -2.02
N GLN A 48 1.33 -5.74 -2.87
CA GLN A 48 1.85 -7.06 -2.48
C GLN A 48 3.35 -7.01 -2.15
N LYS A 49 4.14 -6.31 -2.96
CA LYS A 49 5.58 -6.13 -2.73
C LYS A 49 5.84 -5.33 -1.45
N LEU A 50 5.10 -4.25 -1.23
CA LEU A 50 5.22 -3.43 -0.04
C LEU A 50 5.01 -4.25 1.25
N VAL A 51 4.01 -5.15 1.29
CA VAL A 51 3.83 -6.07 2.42
C VAL A 51 4.98 -7.07 2.55
N PHE A 52 5.46 -7.61 1.43
CA PHE A 52 6.56 -8.57 1.42
C PHE A 52 7.86 -7.95 1.97
N ASP A 53 8.24 -6.78 1.47
CA ASP A 53 9.48 -6.11 1.86
C ASP A 53 9.40 -5.49 3.27
N ALA A 54 8.23 -5.03 3.71
CA ALA A 54 8.03 -4.66 5.12
C ALA A 54 8.27 -5.87 6.04
N LYS A 55 7.69 -7.04 5.75
CA LYS A 55 7.94 -8.27 6.54
C LYS A 55 9.40 -8.68 6.57
N ARG A 56 10.15 -8.45 5.48
CA ARG A 56 11.58 -8.73 5.44
C ARG A 56 12.38 -7.83 6.36
N LEU A 57 11.91 -6.61 6.63
CA LEU A 57 12.55 -5.64 7.50
C LEU A 57 12.20 -5.80 8.98
N GLU A 58 11.11 -6.50 9.31
CA GLU A 58 10.72 -6.82 10.71
C GLU A 58 11.84 -7.49 11.51
N LYS A 59 12.73 -8.24 10.84
CA LYS A 59 13.86 -8.92 11.50
C LYS A 59 14.98 -7.97 11.98
N PHE A 60 14.95 -6.69 11.59
CA PHE A 60 15.94 -5.71 11.97
C PHE A 60 15.39 -4.78 13.06
N PRO A 61 15.98 -4.77 14.28
CA PRO A 61 15.42 -4.04 15.42
C PRO A 61 15.15 -2.55 15.18
N ASN A 62 15.95 -1.89 14.34
CA ASN A 62 15.81 -0.46 14.05
C ASN A 62 14.60 -0.14 13.15
N TYR A 63 14.00 -1.14 12.51
CA TYR A 63 12.91 -0.98 11.54
C TYR A 63 11.69 -1.86 11.87
N GLU A 64 11.76 -2.65 12.95
CA GLU A 64 10.75 -3.63 13.31
C GLU A 64 9.39 -2.96 13.48
N GLU A 65 9.30 -1.95 14.34
CA GLU A 65 8.05 -1.26 14.67
C GLU A 65 7.42 -0.63 13.43
N GLN A 66 8.20 0.12 12.65
CA GLN A 66 7.67 0.79 11.46
C GLN A 66 7.26 -0.21 10.37
N SER A 67 8.00 -1.31 10.22
CA SER A 67 7.64 -2.37 9.28
C SER A 67 6.36 -3.08 9.69
N GLN A 68 6.20 -3.37 10.99
CA GLN A 68 4.97 -3.92 11.55
C GLN A 68 3.80 -2.97 11.34
N VAL A 69 3.99 -1.66 11.44
CA VAL A 69 2.96 -0.66 11.10
C VAL A 69 2.55 -0.80 9.64
N VAL A 70 3.48 -0.80 8.67
CA VAL A 70 3.13 -0.97 7.25
C VAL A 70 2.33 -2.26 7.02
N VAL A 71 2.77 -3.37 7.59
CA VAL A 71 2.09 -4.66 7.48
C VAL A 71 0.70 -4.58 8.11
N TYR A 72 0.59 -4.06 9.32
CA TYR A 72 -0.69 -3.89 10.02
C TYR A 72 -1.65 -3.07 9.20
N LEU A 73 -1.21 -1.91 8.68
CA LEU A 73 -2.02 -1.05 7.85
C LEU A 73 -2.53 -1.82 6.62
N LEU A 74 -1.67 -2.45 5.82
CA LEU A 74 -2.11 -3.10 4.58
C LEU A 74 -2.92 -4.40 4.80
N THR A 75 -2.76 -5.05 5.95
CA THR A 75 -3.41 -6.31 6.30
C THR A 75 -4.56 -6.18 7.30
N THR A 76 -4.93 -4.95 7.65
CA THR A 76 -6.13 -4.66 8.45
C THR A 76 -7.21 -4.08 7.55
N PRO A 77 -8.49 -4.47 7.70
CA PRO A 77 -9.57 -3.84 6.96
C PRO A 77 -9.69 -2.36 7.32
N TRP A 78 -9.87 -1.50 6.32
CA TRP A 78 -10.00 -0.05 6.50
C TRP A 78 -11.44 0.41 6.35
N GLY A 79 -11.80 1.47 7.09
CA GLY A 79 -13.16 1.98 7.19
C GLY A 79 -13.89 1.44 8.41
N ALA A 80 -15.20 1.71 8.53
CA ALA A 80 -15.98 1.13 9.61
C ALA A 80 -16.00 -0.41 9.46
N PRO A 81 -16.00 -1.19 10.56
CA PRO A 81 -15.99 -2.66 10.55
C PRO A 81 -17.17 -3.33 9.81
N PHE A 82 -18.11 -2.53 9.29
CA PHE A 82 -19.27 -2.96 8.49
C PHE A 82 -19.14 -2.65 6.98
N VAL A 83 -18.12 -1.89 6.55
CA VAL A 83 -17.99 -1.38 5.15
C VAL A 83 -17.01 -2.22 4.33
N ALA A 84 -15.89 -2.65 4.90
CA ALA A 84 -14.95 -3.53 4.23
C ALA A 84 -14.55 -4.70 5.13
N LYS A 85 -14.86 -5.93 4.71
CA LYS A 85 -14.31 -7.16 5.31
C LYS A 85 -12.96 -7.55 4.70
N THR A 86 -12.63 -6.95 3.55
CA THR A 86 -11.45 -7.28 2.76
C THR A 86 -10.35 -6.27 3.05
N THR A 87 -9.15 -6.76 3.33
CA THR A 87 -7.96 -5.93 3.53
C THR A 87 -7.43 -5.45 2.18
N LEU A 88 -6.66 -4.36 2.15
CA LEU A 88 -6.06 -3.88 0.90
C LEU A 88 -5.12 -4.93 0.30
N HIS A 89 -4.36 -5.63 1.15
CA HIS A 89 -3.50 -6.73 0.72
C HIS A 89 -4.29 -7.93 0.17
N ALA A 90 -5.40 -8.34 0.80
CA ALA A 90 -6.22 -9.45 0.30
C ALA A 90 -6.85 -9.10 -1.06
N ALA A 91 -7.39 -7.88 -1.18
CA ALA A 91 -7.95 -7.39 -2.43
C ALA A 91 -6.91 -7.33 -3.55
N ALA A 92 -5.67 -6.95 -3.23
CA ALA A 92 -4.56 -6.95 -4.17
C ALA A 92 -4.13 -8.36 -4.60
N LYS A 93 -4.10 -9.33 -3.67
CA LYS A 93 -3.75 -10.73 -3.99
C LYS A 93 -4.77 -11.40 -4.90
N ASP A 94 -6.04 -11.10 -4.70
CA ASP A 94 -7.15 -11.72 -5.44
C ASP A 94 -7.52 -10.94 -6.72
N PHE A 95 -6.73 -9.91 -7.08
CA PHE A 95 -7.00 -9.09 -8.26
C PHE A 95 -6.83 -9.89 -9.55
N ASP A 96 -7.84 -9.80 -10.41
CA ASP A 96 -7.90 -10.43 -11.73
C ASP A 96 -8.13 -9.35 -12.78
N GLU A 97 -7.15 -9.16 -13.66
CA GLU A 97 -7.17 -8.14 -14.72
C GLU A 97 -8.37 -8.32 -15.66
N ALA A 98 -8.80 -9.56 -15.92
CA ALA A 98 -9.94 -9.86 -16.78
C ALA A 98 -11.28 -9.41 -16.16
N ARG A 99 -11.32 -9.19 -14.85
CA ARG A 99 -12.50 -8.79 -14.09
C ARG A 99 -12.22 -7.58 -13.18
N ALA A 100 -11.41 -6.65 -13.68
CA ALA A 100 -10.89 -5.53 -12.89
C ALA A 100 -11.99 -4.73 -12.16
N GLU A 101 -13.06 -4.31 -12.85
CA GLU A 101 -14.15 -3.53 -12.24
C GLU A 101 -15.02 -4.32 -11.25
N ALA A 102 -15.01 -5.66 -11.33
CA ALA A 102 -15.71 -6.52 -10.38
C ALA A 102 -14.81 -6.97 -9.21
N SER A 103 -13.54 -6.54 -9.19
CA SER A 103 -12.59 -6.94 -8.17
C SER A 103 -12.83 -6.20 -6.84
N SER A 104 -12.53 -6.88 -5.72
CA SER A 104 -12.53 -6.25 -4.40
C SER A 104 -11.63 -5.02 -4.33
N LEU A 105 -10.52 -5.02 -5.09
CA LEU A 105 -9.59 -3.89 -5.14
C LEU A 105 -10.24 -2.66 -5.78
N PHE A 106 -10.92 -2.83 -6.91
CA PHE A 106 -11.65 -1.74 -7.54
C PHE A 106 -12.68 -1.12 -6.58
N HIS A 107 -13.48 -1.96 -5.91
CA HIS A 107 -14.50 -1.47 -4.99
C HIS A 107 -13.90 -0.74 -3.78
N LEU A 108 -12.83 -1.29 -3.17
CA LEU A 108 -12.13 -0.62 -2.06
C LEU A 108 -11.54 0.73 -2.48
N LEU A 109 -10.85 0.78 -3.61
CA LEU A 109 -10.25 2.02 -4.12
C LEU A 109 -11.33 3.04 -4.49
N LYS A 110 -12.44 2.59 -5.08
CA LYS A 110 -13.62 3.43 -5.34
C LYS A 110 -14.19 4.02 -4.05
N ASP A 111 -14.31 3.23 -3.00
CA ASP A 111 -14.82 3.70 -1.71
C ASP A 111 -13.87 4.72 -1.09
N PHE A 112 -12.55 4.47 -1.10
CA PHE A 112 -11.56 5.46 -0.66
C PHE A 112 -11.67 6.76 -1.45
N MET A 113 -11.95 6.68 -2.75
CA MET A 113 -12.17 7.85 -3.59
C MET A 113 -13.48 8.59 -3.27
N ASN A 114 -14.54 7.89 -2.89
CA ASN A 114 -15.82 8.51 -2.53
C ASN A 114 -15.72 9.26 -1.20
N TYR A 115 -14.85 8.82 -0.29
CA TYR A 115 -14.68 9.41 1.05
C TYR A 115 -13.38 10.20 1.21
N LYS A 116 -12.77 10.69 0.10
CA LYS A 116 -11.50 11.44 0.08
C LYS A 116 -11.42 12.56 1.13
N SER A 117 -12.52 13.26 1.39
CA SER A 117 -12.59 14.40 2.31
C SER A 117 -12.76 14.03 3.79
N VAL A 118 -13.33 12.87 4.09
CA VAL A 118 -13.52 12.38 5.48
C VAL A 118 -12.32 11.55 5.94
N PHE A 119 -11.66 10.89 4.99
CA PHE A 119 -10.48 10.07 5.17
C PHE A 119 -9.36 10.56 4.26
N SER A 120 -8.93 11.82 4.37
CA SER A 120 -7.59 12.19 3.87
C SER A 120 -6.61 11.21 4.53
N ASN A 121 -6.17 10.24 3.73
CA ASN A 121 -6.18 8.82 4.12
C ASN A 121 -5.19 8.57 5.25
N GLN A 122 -5.64 8.18 6.44
CA GLN A 122 -4.73 7.83 7.54
C GLN A 122 -3.68 6.80 7.09
N LEU A 123 -4.08 5.86 6.23
CA LEU A 123 -3.18 4.95 5.53
C LEU A 123 -2.10 5.70 4.73
N TYR A 124 -2.49 6.64 3.87
CA TYR A 124 -1.57 7.42 3.04
C TYR A 124 -0.67 8.32 3.90
N CYS A 125 -1.20 9.01 4.91
CA CYS A 125 -0.43 9.86 5.81
C CYS A 125 0.64 9.06 6.57
N VAL A 126 0.27 7.91 7.16
CA VAL A 126 1.23 7.09 7.92
C VAL A 126 2.29 6.48 6.99
N LEU A 127 1.91 5.99 5.81
CA LEU A 127 2.86 5.46 4.84
C LEU A 127 3.78 6.56 4.26
N GLU A 128 3.26 7.78 4.09
CA GLU A 128 4.04 8.93 3.63
C GLU A 128 5.05 9.41 4.68
N ASP A 129 4.64 9.46 5.94
CA ASP A 129 5.55 9.79 7.04
C ASP A 129 6.67 8.75 7.13
N TYR A 130 6.34 7.47 7.01
CA TYR A 130 7.35 6.42 7.00
C TYR A 130 8.29 6.50 5.79
N ARG A 131 7.76 6.80 4.59
CA ARG A 131 8.59 7.03 3.38
C ARG A 131 9.61 8.13 3.60
N LYS A 132 9.23 9.23 4.26
CA LYS A 132 10.15 10.34 4.60
C LYS A 132 11.19 9.92 5.64
N ASP A 133 10.78 9.16 6.65
CA ASP A 133 11.66 8.77 7.76
C ASP A 133 12.70 7.74 7.33
N ILE A 134 12.31 6.70 6.61
CA ILE A 134 13.25 5.69 6.12
C ILE A 134 14.24 6.30 5.12
N SER A 135 13.87 7.38 4.44
CA SER A 135 14.72 8.11 3.48
C SER A 135 15.80 8.98 4.13
N LYS A 136 15.79 9.18 5.46
CA LYS A 136 16.84 9.93 6.15
C LYS A 136 18.15 9.10 6.20
N PRO A 137 19.31 9.74 5.95
CA PRO A 137 20.62 9.07 5.92
C PRO A 137 21.11 8.61 7.31
#